data_AF-A0AA36GIF1-F1
#
_entry.id   AF-A0AA36GIF1-F1
#
_cell.length_a   1.000
_cell.length_b   1.000
_cell.length_c   1.000
_cell.angle_alpha   90.00
_cell.angle_beta   90.00
_cell.angle_gamma   90.00
#
_symmetry.space_group_name_H-M   'P 1'
#
loop_
_entity.id
_entity.type
_entity.pdbx_description
1 polymer ?
#
loop_
_entity_poly.entity_id
_entity_poly.type
_entity_poly.pdbx_seq_one_letter_code
_entity_poly.pdbx_strand_id
1 'polypeptide(L)'
;MPEGEDSSDEWESETVVVEINGVLDARTIRQAVASKQITLRRHETDSPLLQVGNSLFTGKWLRTVGTDLILQADGGQILKLCVSSER
;
A
#
# COMPACT_ATOMS: atom_id res chain seq x y z
N MET A 1 -39.53 -8.94 -14.30
CA MET A 1 -39.03 -7.62 -13.83
C MET A 1 -38.68 -7.79 -12.36
N PRO A 2 -37.53 -7.26 -11.91
CA PRO A 2 -36.37 -8.07 -11.55
C PRO A 2 -36.10 -8.08 -10.04
N GLU A 3 -35.64 -9.21 -9.50
CA GLU A 3 -34.83 -9.20 -8.28
C GLU A 3 -33.38 -9.19 -8.73
N GLY A 4 -32.85 -7.98 -8.90
CA GLY A 4 -31.43 -7.78 -9.10
C GLY A 4 -30.72 -8.15 -7.81
N GLU A 5 -30.04 -9.29 -7.81
CA GLU A 5 -29.01 -9.59 -6.82
C GLU A 5 -27.90 -8.55 -7.03
N ASP A 6 -27.94 -7.46 -6.26
CA ASP A 6 -26.79 -6.61 -6.00
C ASP A 6 -25.74 -7.46 -5.28
N SER A 7 -25.06 -8.32 -6.04
CA SER A 7 -23.78 -8.91 -5.68
C SER A 7 -22.76 -7.77 -5.72
N SER A 8 -22.86 -6.88 -4.74
CA SER A 8 -21.86 -5.87 -4.46
C SER A 8 -20.61 -6.62 -4.00
N ASP A 9 -19.80 -7.06 -4.97
CA ASP A 9 -18.49 -7.68 -4.80
C ASP A 9 -17.77 -7.13 -3.56
N GLU A 10 -17.67 -7.96 -2.51
CA GLU A 10 -16.90 -7.65 -1.32
C GLU A 10 -15.41 -7.66 -1.70
N TRP A 11 -14.87 -6.51 -2.07
CA TRP A 11 -13.45 -6.35 -2.34
C TRP A 11 -12.64 -6.54 -1.05
N GLU A 12 -11.88 -7.64 -0.96
CA GLU A 12 -10.89 -7.84 0.11
C GLU A 12 -9.78 -6.80 -0.04
N SER A 13 -9.61 -5.94 0.97
CA SER A 13 -8.53 -4.96 1.01
C SER A 13 -7.32 -5.53 1.75
N GLU A 14 -6.19 -5.66 1.06
CA GLU A 14 -4.93 -6.09 1.66
C GLU A 14 -4.03 -4.87 1.93
N THR A 15 -3.45 -4.80 3.13
CA THR A 15 -2.46 -3.77 3.47
C THR A 15 -1.07 -4.39 3.43
N VAL A 16 -0.17 -3.78 2.65
CA VAL A 16 1.23 -4.20 2.55
C VAL A 16 2.18 -3.08 2.97
N VAL A 17 3.28 -3.45 3.63
CA VAL A 17 4.35 -2.52 3.99
C VAL A 17 5.43 -2.56 2.91
N VAL A 18 5.87 -1.38 2.46
CA VAL A 18 6.92 -1.27 1.44
C VAL A 18 8.12 -0.52 2.01
N GLU A 19 9.27 -1.17 2.00
CA GLU A 19 10.55 -0.56 2.32
C GLU A 19 11.25 -0.13 1.02
N ILE A 20 11.51 1.17 0.88
CA ILE A 20 12.20 1.72 -0.29
C ILE A 20 13.66 1.95 0.08
N ASN A 21 14.55 1.15 -0.50
CA ASN A 21 15.99 1.24 -0.29
C ASN A 21 16.67 2.04 -1.42
N GLY A 22 17.54 2.99 -1.07
CA GLY A 22 18.31 3.78 -2.03
C GLY A 22 18.63 5.20 -1.57
N VAL A 23 19.25 6.00 -2.44
CA VAL A 23 19.47 7.42 -2.22
C VAL A 23 18.19 8.17 -2.58
N LEU A 24 17.37 8.46 -1.57
CA LEU A 24 16.07 9.11 -1.74
C LEU A 24 16.13 10.53 -1.19
N ASP A 25 15.60 11.50 -1.94
CA ASP A 25 15.27 12.80 -1.36
C ASP A 25 13.94 12.69 -0.59
N ALA A 26 14.04 12.73 0.73
CA ALA A 26 12.89 12.62 1.63
C ALA A 26 11.83 13.71 1.36
N ARG A 27 12.22 14.90 0.88
CA ARG A 27 11.27 15.97 0.55
C ARG A 27 10.42 15.60 -0.65
N THR A 28 11.07 15.18 -1.74
CA THR A 28 10.40 14.72 -2.96
C THR A 28 9.45 13.55 -2.68
N ILE A 29 9.87 12.56 -1.89
CA ILE A 29 9.02 11.41 -1.54
C ILE A 29 7.80 11.86 -0.73
N ARG A 30 7.98 12.69 0.32
CA ARG A 30 6.85 13.21 1.13
C ARG A 30 5.86 14.01 0.29
N GLN A 31 6.36 14.82 -0.63
CA GLN A 31 5.50 15.58 -1.54
C GLN A 31 4.71 14.65 -2.47
N ALA A 32 5.35 13.64 -3.06
CA ALA A 32 4.67 12.65 -3.89
C ALA A 32 3.59 11.88 -3.10
N VAL A 33 3.86 11.52 -1.84
CA VAL A 33 2.88 10.90 -0.93
C VAL A 33 1.69 11.86 -0.70
N ALA A 34 1.96 13.11 -0.32
CA ALA A 34 0.92 14.11 -0.05
C ALA A 34 0.06 14.41 -1.29
N SER A 35 0.68 14.41 -2.47
CA SER A 35 0.01 14.59 -3.77
C SER A 35 -0.61 13.31 -4.33
N LYS A 36 -0.60 12.19 -3.59
CA LYS A 36 -1.12 10.88 -4.01
C LYS A 36 -0.52 10.36 -5.32
N GLN A 37 0.73 10.71 -5.60
CA GLN A 37 1.48 10.27 -6.77
C GLN A 37 2.24 8.96 -6.51
N ILE A 38 1.53 7.98 -5.95
CA ILE A 38 2.07 6.64 -5.66
C ILE A 38 1.24 5.61 -6.42
N THR A 39 1.89 4.71 -7.13
CA THR A 39 1.21 3.64 -7.85
C THR A 39 2.02 2.37 -7.78
N LEU A 40 1.38 1.29 -7.34
CA LEU A 40 1.92 -0.06 -7.43
C LEU A 40 1.46 -0.69 -8.75
N ARG A 41 2.39 -1.26 -9.51
CA ARG A 41 2.12 -1.94 -10.79
C ARG A 41 2.63 -3.36 -10.70
N ARG A 42 2.00 -4.28 -11.45
CA ARG A 42 2.37 -5.70 -11.50
C ARG A 42 2.44 -6.35 -10.11
N HIS A 43 1.50 -6.00 -9.23
CA HIS A 43 1.47 -6.47 -7.85
C HIS A 43 1.39 -8.00 -7.76
N GLU A 44 0.74 -8.65 -8.72
CA GLU A 44 0.63 -10.13 -8.82
C GLU A 44 1.93 -10.84 -9.23
N THR A 45 2.98 -10.09 -9.59
CA THR A 45 4.26 -10.68 -10.02
C THR A 45 5.28 -10.68 -8.89
N ASP A 46 6.27 -11.57 -8.97
CA ASP A 46 7.39 -11.63 -8.01
C ASP A 46 8.27 -10.37 -8.01
N SER A 47 8.14 -9.53 -9.03
CA SER A 47 8.89 -8.27 -9.21
C SER A 47 7.93 -7.10 -9.43
N PRO A 48 7.18 -6.70 -8.39
CA PRO A 48 6.28 -5.56 -8.48
C PRO A 48 7.05 -4.27 -8.75
N LEU A 49 6.40 -3.30 -9.40
CA LEU A 49 6.98 -1.99 -9.65
C LEU A 49 6.27 -0.92 -8.83
N LEU A 50 7.02 -0.21 -8.00
CA LEU A 50 6.51 0.95 -7.27
C LEU A 50 6.92 2.22 -8.01
N GLN A 51 5.95 3.05 -8.36
CA GLN A 51 6.17 4.38 -8.88
C GLN A 51 5.87 5.41 -7.80
N VAL A 52 6.83 6.30 -7.51
CA VAL A 52 6.66 7.44 -6.59
C VAL A 52 7.04 8.71 -7.34
N GLY A 53 6.05 9.51 -7.71
CA GLY A 53 6.23 10.64 -8.62
C GLY A 53 6.83 10.18 -9.96
N ASN A 54 8.02 10.70 -10.26
CA ASN A 54 8.80 10.36 -11.46
C ASN A 54 9.85 9.26 -11.23
N SER A 55 9.96 8.71 -10.02
CA SER A 55 10.90 7.64 -9.69
C SER A 55 10.23 6.28 -9.81
N LEU A 56 10.97 5.30 -10.34
CA LEU A 56 10.51 3.92 -10.50
C LEU A 56 11.41 2.99 -9.69
N PHE A 57 10.81 2.10 -8.92
CA PHE A 57 11.48 1.12 -8.07
C PHE A 57 11.02 -0.28 -8.43
N THR A 58 11.97 -1.21 -8.52
CA THR A 58 11.69 -2.65 -8.61
C THR A 58 11.66 -3.23 -7.21
N GLY A 59 10.51 -3.77 -6.82
CA GLY A 59 10.33 -4.45 -5.55
C GLY A 59 10.50 -5.96 -5.66
N LYS A 60 10.51 -6.61 -4.50
CA LYS A 60 10.36 -8.05 -4.33
C LYS A 60 9.47 -8.27 -3.13
N TRP A 61 8.59 -9.27 -3.20
CA TRP A 61 7.79 -9.64 -2.04
C TRP A 61 8.67 -10.32 -1.00
N LEU A 62 8.62 -9.81 0.24
CA LEU A 62 9.33 -10.39 1.38
C LEU A 62 8.28 -10.74 2.43
N ARG A 63 8.25 -12.01 2.83
CA ARG A 63 7.39 -12.48 3.90
C ARG A 63 8.05 -12.12 5.23
N THR A 64 7.45 -11.22 6.00
CA THR A 64 7.88 -10.92 7.37
C THR A 64 7.35 -12.00 8.30
N VAL A 65 8.13 -12.38 9.33
CA VAL A 65 7.67 -13.31 10.36
C VAL A 65 7.01 -12.47 11.46
N GLY A 66 5.73 -12.72 11.73
CA GLY A 66 4.96 -12.02 12.76
C GLY A 66 3.83 -11.17 12.18
N THR A 67 3.41 -10.16 12.93
CA THR A 67 2.32 -9.24 12.54
C THR A 67 2.81 -7.81 12.64
N ASP A 68 2.72 -7.08 11.54
CA ASP A 68 3.01 -5.64 11.53
C ASP A 68 1.76 -4.87 11.96
N LEU A 69 1.91 -4.01 12.97
CA LEU A 69 0.86 -3.11 13.46
C LEU A 69 1.13 -1.72 12.90
N ILE A 70 0.35 -1.30 11.89
CA ILE A 70 0.48 0.04 11.30
C ILE A 70 -0.52 0.95 11.98
N LEU A 71 -0.04 2.00 12.64
CA LEU A 71 -0.87 2.97 13.35
C LEU A 71 -0.91 4.29 12.55
N GLN A 72 -2.02 4.55 11.86
CA GLN A 72 -2.20 5.77 11.08
C GLN A 72 -2.95 6.82 11.89
N ALA A 73 -2.31 7.95 12.20
CA ALA A 73 -2.99 9.06 12.86
C ALA A 73 -3.95 9.78 11.89
N ASP A 74 -5.25 9.69 12.16
CA ASP A 74 -6.28 10.48 11.49
C ASP A 74 -6.53 11.77 12.30
N GLY A 75 -6.32 12.92 11.67
CA GLY A 75 -6.55 14.24 12.28
C GLY A 75 -5.78 14.55 13.57
N GLY A 76 -4.78 13.72 13.94
CA GLY A 76 -3.97 13.90 15.14
C GLY A 76 -4.51 13.26 16.43
N GLN A 77 -5.59 12.47 16.40
CA GLN A 77 -6.15 11.88 17.63
C GLN A 77 -6.54 10.40 17.56
N ILE A 78 -6.79 9.83 16.38
CA ILE A 78 -7.21 8.43 16.26
C ILE A 78 -6.16 7.65 15.45
N LEU A 79 -5.55 6.65 16.07
CA LEU A 79 -4.63 5.73 15.39
C LEU A 79 -5.45 4.60 14.76
N LYS A 80 -5.59 4.61 13.43
CA LYS A 80 -6.19 3.49 12.70
C LYS A 80 -5.17 2.36 12.65
N LEU A 81 -5.53 1.23 13.26
CA LEU A 81 -4.75 0.00 13.20
C LEU A 81 -5.01 -0.68 11.85
N CYS A 82 -3.99 -0.76 11.01
CA CYS A 82 -3.98 -1.72 9.91
C CYS A 82 -3.08 -2.89 10.32
N VAL A 83 -3.65 -4.09 10.24
CA VAL A 83 -2.95 -5.34 10.53
C VAL A 83 -2.59 -5.94 9.19
N SER A 84 -1.31 -6.18 8.94
CA SER A 84 -0.89 -7.10 7.89
C SER A 84 -0.45 -8.40 8.56
N SER A 85 -1.22 -9.46 8.33
CA SER A 85 -1.01 -10.81 8.87
C SER A 85 -1.05 -11.83 7.74
N GLU A 86 -0.30 -12.93 7.88
CA GLU A 86 -0.23 -14.02 6.89
C GLU A 86 -1.62 -14.51 6.43
N ARG A 87 -1.77 -14.67 5.12
CA ARG A 87 -2.44 -15.84 4.53
C ARG A 87 -1.38 -16.89 4.14
#